data_AF-A0A1V5FHZ6-F1
#
_entry.id   AF-A0A1V5FHZ6-F1
#
_cell.length_a   1.000
_cell.length_b   1.000
_cell.length_c   1.000
_cell.angle_alpha   90.00
_cell.angle_beta   90.00
_cell.angle_gamma   90.00
#
_symmetry.space_group_name_H-M   'P 1'
#
loop_
_entity.id
_entity.type
_entity.pdbx_description
1 polymer ?
#
loop_
_entity_poly.entity_id
_entity_poly.type
_entity_poly.pdbx_seq_one_letter_code
_entity_poly.pdbx_strand_id
1 'polypeptide(L)'
;MRAALDSFVKARVNAAQEREFALYYRVQAYPTIVFFDSQGRELDRFTGYIDPPMFLKLALEAVDPKTNYVALKERLRANPGDVEALYYMGYKYARRGEDDRAEGYFARVEELDAKNEFGFHDNIALRRAERLANGEDPAQALAALERLRAKYPDADERERADLLWARTLWRAGRSQDALQAYSAFLQQYPQSDQRGQVEAALAALQAGAL
;
A
#
# COMPACT_ATOMS: atom_id res chain seq x y z
N MET A 1 -15.47 -11.49 4.78
CA MET A 1 -14.40 -11.07 3.83
C MET A 1 -13.92 -12.20 2.92
N ARG A 2 -13.54 -13.40 3.41
CA ARG A 2 -13.13 -14.53 2.52
C ARG A 2 -14.19 -15.00 1.51
N ALA A 3 -15.48 -14.86 1.84
CA ALA A 3 -16.59 -15.32 0.99
C ALA A 3 -16.55 -14.80 -0.46
N ALA A 4 -15.96 -13.62 -0.71
CA ALA A 4 -15.84 -13.07 -2.05
C ALA A 4 -14.88 -13.89 -2.96
N LEU A 5 -13.94 -14.64 -2.36
CA LEU A 5 -12.99 -15.49 -3.08
C LEU A 5 -13.48 -16.93 -3.21
N ASP A 6 -14.53 -17.34 -2.49
CA ASP A 6 -15.07 -18.70 -2.54
C ASP A 6 -15.69 -19.03 -3.91
N SER A 7 -16.05 -17.99 -4.69
CA SER A 7 -16.53 -18.10 -6.07
C SER A 7 -15.42 -18.21 -7.11
N PHE A 8 -14.15 -18.08 -6.72
CA PHE A 8 -13.01 -18.13 -7.65
C PHE A 8 -12.41 -19.53 -7.74
N VAL A 9 -12.06 -19.93 -8.96
CA VAL A 9 -11.35 -21.18 -9.24
C VAL A 9 -9.86 -20.89 -9.39
N LYS A 10 -9.03 -21.55 -8.57
CA LYS A 10 -7.57 -21.44 -8.68
C LYS A 10 -7.05 -22.33 -9.82
N ALA A 11 -6.65 -21.71 -10.92
CA ALA A 11 -5.87 -22.36 -11.98
C ALA A 11 -4.36 -22.11 -11.77
N ARG A 12 -3.54 -23.15 -11.90
CA ARG A 12 -2.07 -23.04 -11.89
C ARG A 12 -1.55 -23.36 -13.27
N VAL A 13 -0.83 -22.41 -13.88
CA VAL A 13 -0.21 -22.58 -15.19
C VAL A 13 1.30 -22.57 -15.03
N ASN A 14 1.98 -23.56 -15.62
CA ASN A 14 3.43 -23.52 -15.74
C ASN A 14 3.80 -22.73 -17.00
N ALA A 15 3.98 -21.43 -16.86
CA ALA A 15 4.29 -20.53 -17.97
C ALA A 15 5.58 -20.85 -18.74
N ALA A 16 6.52 -21.60 -18.14
CA ALA A 16 7.72 -22.05 -18.85
C ALA A 16 7.42 -23.15 -19.89
N GLN A 17 6.39 -23.97 -19.63
CA GLN A 17 5.90 -25.01 -20.54
C GLN A 17 4.80 -24.46 -21.46
N GLU A 18 3.92 -23.62 -20.93
CA GLU A 18 2.77 -23.02 -21.63
C GLU A 18 3.12 -21.63 -22.18
N ARG A 19 4.09 -21.57 -23.11
CA ARG A 19 4.65 -20.30 -23.60
C ARG A 19 3.63 -19.42 -24.33
N GLU A 20 2.76 -20.01 -25.14
CA GLU A 20 1.72 -19.26 -25.85
C GLU A 20 0.75 -18.57 -24.88
N PHE A 21 0.34 -19.28 -23.83
CA PHE A 21 -0.48 -18.71 -22.76
C PHE A 21 0.23 -17.55 -22.06
N ALA A 22 1.50 -17.73 -21.71
CA ALA A 22 2.30 -16.70 -21.05
C ALA A 22 2.46 -15.44 -21.92
N LEU A 23 2.66 -15.60 -23.24
CA LEU A 23 2.76 -14.50 -24.20
C LEU A 23 1.40 -13.81 -24.39
N TYR A 24 0.31 -14.56 -24.56
CA TYR A 24 -1.03 -14.02 -24.73
C TYR A 24 -1.42 -13.09 -23.57
N TYR A 25 -1.17 -13.53 -22.33
CA TYR A 25 -1.45 -12.74 -21.13
C TYR A 25 -0.30 -11.80 -20.72
N ARG A 26 0.76 -11.68 -21.52
CA ARG A 26 1.91 -10.79 -21.29
C ARG A 26 2.51 -10.98 -19.90
N VAL A 27 2.77 -12.23 -19.52
CA VAL A 27 3.46 -12.53 -18.26
C VAL A 27 4.93 -12.13 -18.39
N GLN A 28 5.35 -11.10 -17.64
CA GLN A 28 6.71 -10.53 -17.72
C GLN A 28 7.63 -10.95 -16.57
N ALA A 29 7.06 -11.46 -15.48
CA ALA A 29 7.79 -11.87 -14.29
C ALA A 29 7.12 -13.06 -13.60
N TYR A 30 7.88 -13.79 -12.78
CA TYR A 30 7.36 -14.91 -12.01
C TYR A 30 7.52 -14.68 -10.49
N PRO A 31 6.54 -15.10 -9.68
CA PRO A 31 5.19 -15.47 -10.09
C PRO A 31 4.39 -14.25 -10.58
N THR A 32 3.39 -14.48 -11.43
CA THR A 32 2.34 -13.49 -11.75
C THR A 32 1.00 -14.12 -11.42
N ILE A 33 0.14 -13.38 -10.73
CA ILE A 33 -1.23 -13.79 -10.42
C ILE A 33 -2.17 -12.84 -11.15
N VAL A 34 -3.07 -13.41 -11.96
CA VAL A 34 -4.05 -12.68 -12.75
C VAL A 34 -5.45 -13.11 -12.33
N PHE A 35 -6.33 -12.14 -12.09
CA PHE A 35 -7.74 -12.36 -11.77
C PHE A 35 -8.59 -12.10 -13.00
N PHE A 36 -9.51 -13.02 -13.28
CA PHE A 36 -10.45 -12.92 -14.38
C PHE A 36 -11.88 -12.99 -13.86
N ASP A 37 -12.81 -12.35 -14.57
CA ASP A 37 -14.23 -12.60 -14.40
C ASP A 37 -14.70 -13.87 -15.14
N SER A 38 -15.98 -14.21 -15.00
CA SER A 38 -16.57 -15.39 -15.66
C SER A 38 -16.62 -15.31 -17.19
N GLN A 39 -16.35 -14.14 -17.78
CA GLN A 39 -16.27 -13.93 -19.22
C GLN A 39 -14.82 -13.98 -19.73
N GLY A 40 -13.85 -14.25 -18.84
CA GLY A 40 -12.43 -14.27 -19.17
C GLY A 40 -11.81 -12.88 -19.31
N ARG A 41 -12.52 -11.81 -18.90
CA ARG A 41 -11.94 -10.46 -18.85
C ARG A 41 -11.05 -10.35 -17.62
N GLU A 42 -9.87 -9.80 -17.80
CA GLU A 42 -8.98 -9.52 -16.67
C GLU A 42 -9.59 -8.44 -15.78
N LEU A 43 -9.51 -8.64 -14.47
CA LEU A 43 -9.92 -7.67 -13.45
C LEU A 43 -8.71 -6.90 -12.91
N ASP A 44 -7.68 -7.66 -12.51
CA ASP A 44 -6.42 -7.13 -12.02
C ASP A 44 -5.31 -8.19 -12.06
N ARG A 45 -4.07 -7.76 -11.80
CA ARG A 45 -2.91 -8.63 -11.62
C ARG A 45 -1.88 -8.04 -10.67
N PHE A 46 -1.07 -8.92 -10.11
CA PHE A 46 0.15 -8.54 -9.40
C PHE A 46 1.27 -9.56 -9.65
N THR A 47 2.51 -9.10 -9.45
CA THR A 47 3.74 -9.85 -9.72
C THR A 47 4.58 -10.00 -8.46
N GLY A 48 5.42 -11.02 -8.42
CA GLY A 48 6.32 -11.30 -7.31
C GLY A 48 5.68 -12.11 -6.18
N TYR A 49 6.52 -12.54 -5.24
CA TYR A 49 6.06 -13.24 -4.04
C TYR A 49 5.40 -12.26 -3.07
N ILE A 50 4.28 -12.69 -2.48
CA ILE A 50 3.49 -11.92 -1.53
C ILE A 50 3.14 -12.83 -0.36
N ASP A 51 3.33 -12.35 0.86
CA ASP A 51 2.97 -13.09 2.06
C ASP A 51 1.44 -13.30 2.17
N PRO A 52 0.96 -14.33 2.89
CA PRO A 52 -0.45 -14.70 2.87
C PRO A 52 -1.43 -13.59 3.30
N PRO A 53 -1.18 -12.82 4.39
CA PRO A 53 -2.03 -11.68 4.74
C PRO A 53 -2.14 -10.64 3.62
N MET A 54 -1.00 -10.24 3.05
CA MET A 54 -0.98 -9.27 1.95
C MET A 54 -1.63 -9.83 0.68
N PHE A 55 -1.43 -11.11 0.37
CA PHE A 55 -2.08 -11.76 -0.76
C PHE A 55 -3.60 -11.70 -0.62
N LEU A 56 -4.16 -12.02 0.56
CA LEU A 56 -5.59 -11.98 0.78
C LEU A 56 -6.16 -10.57 0.58
N LYS A 57 -5.45 -9.54 1.08
CA LYS A 57 -5.83 -8.15 0.85
C LYS A 57 -5.88 -7.82 -0.65
N LEU A 58 -4.81 -8.11 -1.38
CA LEU A 58 -4.72 -7.80 -2.82
C LEU A 58 -5.73 -8.61 -3.64
N ALA A 59 -6.01 -9.85 -3.27
CA ALA A 59 -7.02 -10.66 -3.92
C ALA A 59 -8.42 -10.05 -3.77
N LEU A 60 -8.75 -9.52 -2.58
CA LEU A 60 -10.03 -8.83 -2.35
C LEU A 60 -10.11 -7.52 -3.16
N GLU A 61 -9.03 -6.75 -3.22
CA GLU A 61 -8.96 -5.54 -4.06
C GLU A 61 -9.05 -5.86 -5.57
N ALA A 62 -8.48 -6.98 -6.00
CA ALA A 62 -8.50 -7.40 -7.41
C ALA A 62 -9.90 -7.79 -7.89
N VAL A 63 -10.79 -8.22 -6.99
CA VAL A 63 -12.14 -8.69 -7.35
C VAL A 63 -13.24 -7.67 -7.04
N ASP A 64 -12.92 -6.60 -6.30
CA ASP A 64 -13.86 -5.52 -5.99
C ASP A 64 -13.89 -4.49 -7.14
N PRO A 65 -15.04 -4.26 -7.80
CA PRO A 65 -15.18 -3.24 -8.84
C PRO A 65 -14.83 -1.81 -8.41
N LYS A 66 -14.87 -1.49 -7.12
CA LYS A 66 -14.44 -0.19 -6.62
C LYS A 66 -12.94 0.00 -6.67
N THR A 67 -12.19 -1.10 -6.61
CA THR A 67 -10.74 -1.04 -6.43
C THR A 67 -9.96 -1.81 -7.48
N ASN A 68 -10.54 -2.63 -8.36
CA ASN A 68 -9.77 -3.37 -9.37
C ASN A 68 -9.36 -2.48 -10.57
N TYR A 69 -8.22 -2.81 -11.19
CA TYR A 69 -7.61 -1.95 -12.21
C TYR A 69 -8.51 -1.68 -13.42
N VAL A 70 -9.20 -2.70 -13.94
CA VAL A 70 -10.01 -2.56 -15.15
C VAL A 70 -11.25 -1.70 -14.90
N ALA A 71 -11.97 -1.92 -13.80
CA ALA A 71 -13.12 -1.12 -13.44
C ALA A 71 -12.74 0.34 -13.16
N LEU A 72 -11.64 0.59 -12.46
CA LEU A 72 -11.11 1.95 -12.24
C LEU A 72 -10.80 2.64 -13.57
N LYS A 73 -10.20 1.93 -14.52
CA LYS A 73 -9.89 2.46 -15.86
C LYS A 73 -11.16 2.82 -16.64
N GLU A 74 -12.21 2.01 -16.54
CA GLU A 74 -13.50 2.30 -17.17
C GLU A 74 -14.19 3.50 -16.51
N ARG A 75 -14.20 3.56 -15.17
CA ARG A 75 -14.72 4.71 -14.41
C ARG A 75 -14.04 6.02 -14.82
N LEU A 76 -12.71 6.03 -14.91
CA LEU A 76 -11.95 7.21 -15.32
C LEU A 76 -12.12 7.59 -16.79
N ARG A 77 -12.46 6.64 -17.67
CA ARG A 77 -12.83 6.94 -19.06
C ARG A 77 -14.20 7.61 -19.14
N ALA A 78 -15.16 7.14 -18.34
CA ALA A 78 -16.50 7.70 -18.30
C ALA A 78 -16.54 9.06 -17.57
N ASN A 79 -15.78 9.18 -16.48
CA ASN A 79 -15.63 10.39 -15.69
C ASN A 79 -14.15 10.59 -15.27
N PRO A 80 -13.38 11.38 -16.03
CA PRO A 80 -11.98 11.70 -15.68
C PRO A 80 -11.80 12.47 -14.37
N GLY A 81 -12.90 12.96 -13.77
CA GLY A 81 -12.94 13.64 -12.47
C GLY A 81 -13.45 12.76 -11.33
N ASP A 82 -13.57 11.45 -11.51
CA ASP A 82 -13.95 10.53 -10.43
C ASP A 82 -12.83 10.44 -9.37
N VAL A 83 -12.95 11.23 -8.30
CA VAL A 83 -11.94 11.40 -7.23
C VAL A 83 -11.58 10.06 -6.58
N GLU A 84 -12.57 9.22 -6.28
CA GLU A 84 -12.34 7.90 -5.69
C GLU A 84 -11.56 7.00 -6.65
N ALA A 85 -11.94 6.98 -7.94
CA ALA A 85 -11.23 6.19 -8.93
C ALA A 85 -9.80 6.69 -9.18
N LEU A 86 -9.59 8.01 -9.15
CA LEU A 86 -8.25 8.62 -9.24
C LEU A 86 -7.38 8.18 -8.06
N TYR A 87 -7.90 8.25 -6.83
CA TYR A 87 -7.18 7.81 -5.64
C TYR A 87 -6.77 6.34 -5.74
N TYR A 88 -7.71 5.42 -6.01
CA TYR A 88 -7.38 4.00 -6.07
C TYR A 88 -6.47 3.65 -7.24
N MET A 89 -6.54 4.37 -8.37
CA MET A 89 -5.60 4.19 -9.46
C MET A 89 -4.18 4.64 -9.07
N GLY A 90 -4.06 5.79 -8.39
CA GLY A 90 -2.79 6.25 -7.82
C GLY A 90 -2.23 5.26 -6.81
N TYR A 91 -3.07 4.73 -5.93
CA TYR A 91 -2.70 3.69 -4.95
C TYR A 91 -2.10 2.45 -5.63
N LYS A 92 -2.70 1.98 -6.74
CA LYS A 92 -2.16 0.83 -7.49
C LYS A 92 -0.80 1.11 -8.11
N TYR A 93 -0.62 2.28 -8.72
CA TYR A 93 0.68 2.64 -9.29
C TYR A 93 1.75 2.76 -8.20
N ALA A 94 1.44 3.36 -7.05
CA ALA A 94 2.36 3.45 -5.92
C ALA A 94 2.76 2.05 -5.43
N ARG A 95 1.81 1.12 -5.33
CA ARG A 95 2.06 -0.28 -4.95
C ARG A 95 2.96 -1.04 -5.93
N ARG A 96 3.00 -0.63 -7.19
CA ARG A 96 3.88 -1.18 -8.23
C ARG A 96 5.24 -0.49 -8.30
N GLY A 97 5.48 0.53 -7.46
CA GLY A 97 6.68 1.37 -7.51
C GLY A 97 6.68 2.34 -8.69
N GLU A 98 5.55 2.53 -9.37
CA GLU A 98 5.39 3.50 -10.46
C GLU A 98 5.05 4.88 -9.88
N ASP A 99 5.97 5.43 -9.09
CA ASP A 99 5.73 6.59 -8.23
C ASP A 99 5.32 7.84 -9.01
N ASP A 100 5.94 8.11 -10.17
CA ASP A 100 5.59 9.27 -11.01
C ASP A 100 4.14 9.19 -11.50
N ARG A 101 3.68 7.99 -11.87
CA ARG A 101 2.28 7.79 -12.26
C ARG A 101 1.36 7.96 -11.08
N ALA A 102 1.71 7.36 -9.94
CA ALA A 102 0.94 7.49 -8.72
C ALA A 102 0.74 8.96 -8.33
N GLU A 103 1.82 9.73 -8.37
CA GLU A 103 1.83 11.16 -8.06
C GLU A 103 0.93 11.95 -9.01
N GLY A 104 0.93 11.64 -10.31
CA GLY A 104 0.01 12.26 -11.27
C GLY A 104 -1.47 12.05 -10.92
N TYR A 105 -1.84 10.85 -10.44
CA TYR A 105 -3.21 10.58 -9.97
C TYR A 105 -3.52 11.29 -8.65
N PHE A 106 -2.60 11.27 -7.69
CA PHE A 106 -2.79 11.93 -6.40
C PHE A 106 -2.89 13.45 -6.51
N ALA A 107 -2.09 14.07 -7.37
CA ALA A 107 -2.19 15.50 -7.64
C ALA A 107 -3.58 15.88 -8.21
N ARG A 108 -4.15 15.04 -9.06
CA ARG A 108 -5.52 15.17 -9.59
C ARG A 108 -6.58 15.05 -8.50
N VAL A 109 -6.39 14.17 -7.51
CA VAL A 109 -7.26 14.07 -6.32
C VAL A 109 -7.23 15.38 -5.55
N GLU A 110 -6.03 15.87 -5.21
CA GLU A 110 -5.86 17.10 -4.41
C GLU A 110 -6.34 18.36 -5.14
N GLU A 111 -6.26 18.38 -6.47
CA GLU A 111 -6.81 19.46 -7.30
C GLU A 111 -8.35 19.49 -7.26
N LEU A 112 -8.99 18.32 -7.44
CA LEU A 112 -10.45 18.20 -7.50
C LEU A 112 -11.11 18.29 -6.12
N ASP A 113 -10.43 17.79 -5.10
CA ASP A 113 -10.92 17.70 -3.73
C ASP A 113 -10.07 18.53 -2.77
N ALA A 114 -9.85 19.81 -3.08
CA ALA A 114 -8.98 20.68 -2.28
C ALA A 114 -9.36 20.75 -0.79
N LYS A 115 -10.64 20.49 -0.45
CA LYS A 115 -11.16 20.48 0.92
C LYS A 115 -11.07 19.11 1.60
N ASN A 116 -10.60 18.07 0.91
CA ASN A 116 -10.52 16.70 1.41
C ASN A 116 -11.88 16.13 1.84
N GLU A 117 -12.96 16.43 1.11
CA GLU A 117 -14.30 15.91 1.38
C GLU A 117 -14.37 14.39 1.24
N PHE A 118 -13.52 13.79 0.40
CA PHE A 118 -13.38 12.34 0.27
C PHE A 118 -12.44 11.71 1.31
N GLY A 119 -11.68 12.51 2.05
CA GLY A 119 -10.80 12.00 3.11
C GLY A 119 -9.58 11.22 2.59
N PHE A 120 -9.09 11.48 1.38
CA PHE A 120 -7.93 10.76 0.83
C PHE A 120 -6.57 11.44 1.06
N HIS A 121 -6.53 12.71 1.49
CA HIS A 121 -5.28 13.46 1.54
C HIS A 121 -4.29 12.96 2.58
N ASP A 122 -4.75 12.46 3.72
CA ASP A 122 -3.92 11.80 4.73
C ASP A 122 -3.36 10.47 4.20
N ASN A 123 -4.18 9.69 3.51
CA ASN A 123 -3.75 8.47 2.85
C ASN A 123 -2.67 8.76 1.80
N ILE A 124 -2.87 9.79 0.97
CA ILE A 124 -1.89 10.24 -0.04
C ILE A 124 -0.59 10.69 0.66
N ALA A 125 -0.70 11.50 1.72
CA ALA A 125 0.46 11.95 2.49
C ALA A 125 1.24 10.77 3.08
N LEU A 126 0.54 9.75 3.59
CA LEU A 126 1.17 8.54 4.09
C LEU A 126 1.89 7.78 2.98
N ARG A 127 1.29 7.62 1.80
CA ARG A 127 1.94 6.94 0.67
C ARG A 127 3.21 7.66 0.23
N ARG A 128 3.18 9.00 0.19
CA ARG A 128 4.35 9.82 -0.11
C ARG A 128 5.43 9.65 0.98
N ALA A 129 5.04 9.60 2.26
CA ALA A 129 5.96 9.34 3.36
C ALA A 129 6.58 7.93 3.30
N GLU A 130 5.81 6.90 2.95
CA GLU A 130 6.30 5.53 2.75
C GLU A 130 7.33 5.45 1.62
N ARG A 131 7.07 6.13 0.50
CA ARG A 131 8.02 6.23 -0.60
C ARG A 131 9.34 6.84 -0.13
N LEU A 132 9.28 7.97 0.58
CA LEU A 132 10.47 8.62 1.15
C LEU A 132 11.19 7.71 2.16
N ALA A 133 10.43 6.99 2.98
CA ALA A 133 10.95 6.06 3.97
C ALA A 133 11.60 4.81 3.35
N ASN A 134 11.34 4.53 2.07
CA ASN A 134 12.05 3.50 1.30
C ASN A 134 13.26 4.06 0.54
N GLY A 135 13.32 5.38 0.32
CA GLY A 135 14.47 6.07 -0.29
C GLY A 135 15.69 6.14 0.64
N GLU A 136 16.77 6.78 0.18
CA GLU A 136 18.05 6.83 0.91
C GLU A 136 18.06 7.79 2.10
N ASP A 137 17.26 8.86 2.04
CA ASP A 137 17.28 9.94 3.02
C ASP A 137 16.10 9.82 4.02
N PRO A 138 16.32 9.25 5.23
CA PRO A 138 15.27 9.13 6.23
C PRO A 138 14.79 10.49 6.77
N ALA A 139 15.55 11.58 6.64
CA ALA A 139 15.14 12.88 7.15
C ALA A 139 13.91 13.43 6.39
N GLN A 140 13.84 13.17 5.08
CA GLN A 140 12.69 13.57 4.26
C GLN A 140 11.42 12.84 4.68
N ALA A 141 11.54 11.54 4.98
CA ALA A 141 10.43 10.73 5.46
C ALA A 141 9.92 11.20 6.83
N LEU A 142 10.83 11.49 7.78
CA LEU A 142 10.46 12.06 9.08
C LEU A 142 9.75 13.41 8.92
N ALA A 143 10.30 14.31 8.11
CA ALA A 143 9.66 15.61 7.85
C ALA A 143 8.27 15.46 7.18
N ALA A 144 8.09 14.47 6.30
CA ALA A 144 6.78 14.17 5.71
C ALA A 144 5.78 13.65 6.74
N LEU A 145 6.21 12.76 7.64
CA LEU A 145 5.40 12.23 8.73
C LEU A 145 5.01 13.28 9.76
N GLU A 146 5.92 14.21 10.09
CA GLU A 146 5.62 15.37 10.94
C GLU A 146 4.52 16.24 10.32
N ARG A 147 4.64 16.55 9.03
CA ARG A 147 3.60 17.31 8.30
C ARG A 147 2.27 16.57 8.27
N LEU A 148 2.28 15.25 8.08
CA LEU A 148 1.08 14.43 8.11
C LEU A 148 0.38 14.55 9.47
N ARG A 149 1.10 14.31 10.57
CA ARG A 149 0.55 14.40 11.92
C ARG A 149 0.03 15.80 12.26
N ALA A 150 0.73 16.85 11.82
CA ALA A 150 0.33 18.23 12.07
C ALA A 150 -0.93 18.62 11.28
N LYS A 151 -1.04 18.17 10.03
CA LYS A 151 -2.14 18.53 9.13
C LYS A 151 -3.37 17.64 9.30
N TYR A 152 -3.16 16.37 9.68
CA TYR A 152 -4.20 15.35 9.82
C TYR A 152 -4.05 14.65 11.19
N PRO A 153 -4.32 15.35 12.31
CA PRO A 153 -4.15 14.80 13.66
C PRO A 153 -5.06 13.60 13.95
N ASP A 154 -6.22 13.56 13.28
CA ASP A 154 -7.23 12.51 13.41
C ASP A 154 -7.23 11.54 12.20
N ALA A 155 -6.11 11.44 11.47
CA ALA A 155 -5.99 10.52 10.33
C ALA A 155 -6.29 9.07 10.72
N ASP A 156 -7.10 8.37 9.93
CA ASP A 156 -7.40 6.96 10.14
C ASP A 156 -6.12 6.10 10.07
N GLU A 157 -5.13 6.57 9.29
CA GLU A 157 -3.83 5.92 9.11
C GLU A 157 -2.80 6.28 10.19
N ARG A 158 -3.20 6.90 11.31
CA ARG A 158 -2.28 7.35 12.37
C ARG A 158 -1.43 6.21 12.95
N GLU A 159 -2.02 5.04 13.20
CA GLU A 159 -1.26 3.88 13.69
C GLU A 159 -0.13 3.53 12.72
N ARG A 160 -0.44 3.47 11.43
CA ARG A 160 0.54 3.15 10.39
C ARG A 160 1.62 4.22 10.26
N ALA A 161 1.24 5.50 10.34
CA ALA A 161 2.18 6.62 10.36
C ALA A 161 3.13 6.55 11.57
N ASP A 162 2.62 6.19 12.75
CA ASP A 162 3.40 6.08 13.98
C ASP A 162 4.40 4.92 13.93
N LEU A 163 3.99 3.79 13.34
CA LEU A 163 4.90 2.68 13.10
C LEU A 163 5.98 3.03 12.08
N LEU A 164 5.61 3.70 10.98
CA LEU A 164 6.56 4.15 9.96
C LEU A 164 7.57 5.14 10.54
N TRP A 165 7.13 6.04 11.42
CA TRP A 165 7.98 6.96 12.14
C TRP A 165 9.04 6.25 12.97
N ALA A 166 8.64 5.30 13.81
CA ALA A 166 9.56 4.53 14.66
C ALA A 166 10.61 3.75 13.82
N ARG A 167 10.15 3.11 12.73
CA ARG A 167 11.04 2.41 11.78
C ARG A 167 12.03 3.36 11.10
N THR A 168 11.56 4.53 10.68
CA THR A 168 12.39 5.53 10.01
C THR A 168 13.44 6.11 10.95
N LEU A 169 13.09 6.38 12.23
CA LEU A 169 14.05 6.81 13.25
C LEU A 169 15.16 5.78 13.45
N TRP A 170 14.80 4.50 13.54
CA TRP A 170 15.80 3.45 13.69
C TRP A 170 16.74 3.40 12.47
N ARG A 171 16.19 3.43 11.25
CA ARG A 171 16.99 3.47 10.03
C ARG A 171 17.91 4.69 9.93
N ALA A 172 17.49 5.82 10.52
CA ALA A 172 18.30 7.04 10.61
C ALA A 172 19.43 6.96 11.67
N GLY A 173 19.60 5.84 12.36
CA GLY A 173 20.56 5.69 13.45
C GLY A 173 20.16 6.42 14.74
N ARG A 174 18.93 6.96 14.80
CA ARG A 174 18.39 7.67 15.98
C ARG A 174 17.82 6.66 16.98
N SER A 175 18.67 5.77 17.49
CA SER A 175 18.26 4.59 18.27
C SER A 175 17.49 4.94 19.55
N GLN A 176 17.86 6.00 20.26
CA GLN A 176 17.14 6.44 21.46
C GLN A 176 15.72 6.91 21.13
N ASP A 177 15.57 7.71 20.07
CA ASP A 177 14.27 8.20 19.63
C ASP A 177 13.40 7.05 19.11
N ALA A 178 14.00 6.10 18.38
CA ALA A 178 13.31 4.91 17.90
C ALA A 178 12.79 4.05 19.06
N LEU A 179 13.60 3.85 20.11
CA LEU A 179 13.20 3.12 21.32
C LEU A 179 12.00 3.78 21.99
N GLN A 180 12.02 5.10 22.15
CA GLN A 180 10.89 5.86 22.70
C GLN A 180 9.65 5.72 21.81
N ALA A 181 9.81 5.85 20.50
CA ALA A 181 8.70 5.77 19.54
C ALA A 181 8.04 4.38 19.52
N TYR A 182 8.81 3.29 19.52
CA TYR A 182 8.27 1.93 19.61
C TYR A 182 7.59 1.66 20.95
N SER A 183 8.15 2.18 22.05
CA SER A 183 7.51 2.06 23.37
C SER A 183 6.16 2.78 23.42
N ALA A 184 6.10 4.00 22.89
CA ALA A 184 4.86 4.76 22.79
C ALA A 184 3.84 4.06 21.88
N PHE A 185 4.28 3.46 20.77
CA PHE A 185 3.42 2.70 19.88
C PHE A 185 2.72 1.54 20.62
N LEU A 186 3.44 0.75 21.42
CA LEU A 186 2.84 -0.36 22.17
C LEU A 186 1.85 0.10 23.25
N GLN A 187 2.08 1.27 23.84
CA GLN A 187 1.15 1.86 24.80
C GLN A 187 -0.13 2.37 24.12
N GLN A 188 0.02 3.01 22.95
CA GLN A 188 -1.08 3.62 22.23
C GLN A 188 -1.91 2.60 21.44
N TYR A 189 -1.28 1.56 20.90
CA TYR A 189 -1.90 0.55 20.05
C TYR A 189 -1.69 -0.87 20.62
N PRO A 190 -2.20 -1.16 21.83
CA PRO A 190 -1.92 -2.42 22.53
C PRO A 190 -2.47 -3.66 21.82
N GLN A 191 -3.42 -3.49 20.91
CA GLN A 191 -4.07 -4.55 20.11
C GLN A 191 -3.63 -4.54 18.63
N SER A 192 -2.58 -3.79 18.28
CA SER A 192 -2.08 -3.74 16.91
C SER A 192 -1.65 -5.13 16.42
N ASP A 193 -2.01 -5.49 15.20
CA ASP A 193 -1.47 -6.68 14.51
C ASP A 193 0.06 -6.62 14.35
N GLN A 194 0.65 -5.42 14.46
CA GLN A 194 2.09 -5.19 14.37
C GLN A 194 2.80 -5.33 15.72
N ARG A 195 2.07 -5.56 16.82
CA ARG A 195 2.61 -5.64 18.18
C ARG A 195 3.84 -6.54 18.29
N GLY A 196 3.75 -7.77 17.78
CA GLY A 196 4.87 -8.72 17.87
C GLY A 196 6.12 -8.25 17.10
N GLN A 197 5.94 -7.58 15.95
CA GLN A 197 7.06 -6.99 15.20
C GLN A 197 7.69 -5.82 15.97
N VAL A 198 6.86 -5.00 16.63
CA VAL A 198 7.31 -3.86 17.42
C VAL A 198 8.05 -4.32 18.70
N GLU A 199 7.54 -5.33 19.40
CA GLU A 199 8.22 -5.93 20.56
C GLU A 199 9.60 -6.48 20.18
N ALA A 200 9.71 -7.16 19.03
CA ALA A 200 10.98 -7.64 18.52
C ALA A 200 11.96 -6.50 18.17
N ALA A 201 11.46 -5.43 17.52
CA ALA A 201 12.25 -4.24 17.20
C ALA A 201 12.77 -3.54 18.47
N LEU A 202 11.92 -3.42 19.49
CA LEU A 202 12.27 -2.81 20.77
C LEU A 202 13.36 -3.61 21.51
N ALA A 203 13.21 -4.94 21.55
CA ALA A 203 14.21 -5.82 22.17
C ALA A 203 15.58 -5.73 21.46
N ALA A 204 15.59 -5.66 20.12
CA ALA A 204 16.82 -5.51 19.34
C ALA A 204 17.53 -4.17 19.63
N LEU A 205 16.77 -3.07 19.73
CA LEU A 205 17.31 -1.76 20.08
C LEU A 205 17.89 -1.73 21.51
N GLN A 206 17.23 -2.39 22.46
CA GLN A 206 17.70 -2.48 23.85
C GLN A 206 18.98 -3.32 23.97
N ALA A 207 19.06 -4.44 23.27
CA ALA A 207 20.24 -5.31 23.28
C ALA A 207 21.48 -4.63 22.68
N GLY A 208 21.31 -3.73 21.71
CA GLY A 208 22.40 -2.94 21.11
C GLY A 208 22.77 -1.67 21.89
N ALA A 209 22.06 -1.34 22.96
CA ALA A 209 22.34 -0.19 23.83
C ALA A 209 23.12 -0.53 25.11
N LEU A 210 23.36 -1.84 25.36
CA LEU A 210 24.19 -2.40 26.42
C LEU A 210 25.62 -2.62 25.93
#